data_AF-A0A1K2G1P4-F1
#
_entry.id   AF-A0A1K2G1P4-F1
#
_cell.length_a   1.000
_cell.length_b   1.000
_cell.length_c   1.000
_cell.angle_alpha   90.00
_cell.angle_beta   90.00
_cell.angle_gamma   90.00
#
_symmetry.space_group_name_H-M   'P 1'
#
loop_
_entity.id
_entity.type
_entity.pdbx_description
1 polymer ?
#
loop_
_entity_poly.entity_id
_entity_poly.type
_entity_poly.pdbx_seq_one_letter_code
_entity_poly.pdbx_strand_id
1 'polypeptide(L)'
;MPKVSSVVVPYAAYLRVYEPLGAFPEPERDHWARYARRAERPSYQDELRRSLADLVPTPPVAVPVQESGDAFVLEVDGVVCVCPWRTRLRGWQALEDLGDELPPPVLDAVLPPVVRRQAALDYERWLARNPDARPWIRTATWQVPLNWFVLVADEERRYDKGTAEVSPVLRYRTPMVQARRRVARALRTLRETVAEGPLTDGLLDVGRWLEEFHPRSLVELDYGGLVHVLPAGELEDDHSAADVAAGIDALRRGDGEAAGEAYARLVERWRAVRDRRSAN
;
A
#
# COMPACT_ATOMS: atom_id res chain seq x y z
N MET A 1 -3.17 -4.56 -31.76
CA MET A 1 -3.08 -4.34 -30.30
C MET A 1 -1.62 -4.09 -29.97
N PRO A 2 -1.27 -3.00 -29.26
CA PRO A 2 0.11 -2.83 -28.81
C PRO A 2 0.44 -4.00 -27.90
N LYS A 3 1.62 -4.59 -28.07
CA LYS A 3 2.13 -5.62 -27.15
C LYS A 3 2.14 -5.00 -25.76
N VAL A 4 1.24 -5.46 -24.89
CA VAL A 4 1.29 -5.15 -23.46
C VAL A 4 2.66 -5.66 -23.01
N SER A 5 3.50 -4.73 -22.53
CA SER A 5 4.84 -5.06 -22.03
C SER A 5 4.76 -6.24 -21.06
N SER A 6 5.59 -7.26 -21.27
CA SER A 6 5.70 -8.44 -20.38
C SER A 6 6.42 -8.13 -19.08
N VAL A 7 6.81 -6.87 -18.84
CA VAL A 7 7.51 -6.45 -17.63
C VAL A 7 6.55 -6.55 -16.45
N VAL A 8 6.87 -7.47 -15.55
CA VAL A 8 6.29 -7.55 -14.22
C VAL A 8 7.08 -6.62 -13.31
N VAL A 9 6.41 -5.68 -12.66
CA VAL A 9 7.02 -4.79 -11.69
C VAL A 9 6.93 -5.45 -10.31
N PRO A 10 8.06 -5.89 -9.72
CA PRO A 10 7.99 -6.97 -8.75
C PRO A 10 8.23 -6.50 -7.30
N TYR A 11 8.26 -5.19 -7.02
CA TYR A 11 8.73 -4.70 -5.72
C TYR A 11 7.70 -3.93 -4.87
N ALA A 12 6.49 -3.65 -5.38
CA ALA A 12 5.52 -2.81 -4.67
C ALA A 12 4.50 -3.63 -3.87
N ALA A 13 4.38 -3.37 -2.57
CA ALA A 13 3.29 -3.82 -1.71
C ALA A 13 2.29 -2.69 -1.44
N TYR A 14 1.06 -3.06 -1.11
CA TYR A 14 -0.06 -2.12 -1.00
C TYR A 14 -0.87 -2.34 0.26
N LEU A 15 -1.24 -1.23 0.89
CA LEU A 15 -2.32 -1.19 1.86
C LEU A 15 -3.49 -0.44 1.22
N ARG A 16 -4.63 -1.12 1.03
CA ARG A 16 -5.78 -0.60 0.28
C ARG A 16 -7.02 -0.55 1.16
N VAL A 17 -7.84 0.47 0.99
CA VAL A 17 -9.19 0.55 1.56
C VAL A 17 -10.22 0.43 0.46
N TYR A 18 -11.15 -0.50 0.61
CA TYR A 18 -12.31 -0.66 -0.27
C TYR A 18 -13.55 -0.14 0.45
N GLU A 19 -14.13 0.95 -0.04
CA GLU A 19 -15.32 1.56 0.54
C GLU A 19 -16.60 1.11 -0.17
N PRO A 20 -17.71 0.90 0.54
CA PRO A 20 -18.99 0.63 -0.11
C PRO A 20 -19.39 1.82 -0.99
N LEU A 21 -20.09 1.56 -2.10
CA LEU A 21 -20.55 2.62 -3.02
C LEU A 21 -21.29 3.77 -2.31
N GLY A 22 -22.04 3.47 -1.24
CA GLY A 22 -22.76 4.47 -0.44
C GLY A 22 -21.87 5.49 0.28
N ALA A 23 -20.56 5.26 0.38
CA ALA A 23 -19.59 6.19 0.96
C ALA A 23 -19.17 7.32 -0.01
N PHE A 24 -19.40 7.15 -1.31
CA PHE A 24 -19.02 8.14 -2.32
C PHE A 24 -20.17 9.14 -2.56
N PRO A 25 -19.90 10.43 -2.74
CA PRO A 25 -20.91 11.41 -3.15
C PRO A 25 -21.28 11.25 -4.63
N GLU A 26 -22.41 11.81 -5.05
CA GLU A 26 -22.68 11.97 -6.48
C GLU A 26 -21.86 13.12 -7.07
N PRO A 27 -21.40 13.05 -8.33
CA PRO A 27 -21.65 11.99 -9.33
C PRO A 27 -20.64 10.81 -9.30
N GLU A 28 -19.73 10.79 -8.32
CA GLU A 28 -18.67 9.78 -8.24
C GLU A 28 -19.23 8.38 -7.95
N ARG A 29 -20.26 8.29 -7.12
CA ARG A 29 -20.98 7.04 -6.85
C ARG A 29 -21.54 6.40 -8.12
N ASP A 30 -22.26 7.16 -8.94
CA ASP A 30 -22.79 6.67 -10.22
C ASP A 30 -21.69 6.23 -11.19
N HIS A 31 -20.58 6.96 -11.22
CA HIS A 31 -19.39 6.58 -11.97
C HIS A 31 -18.87 5.22 -11.52
N TRP A 32 -18.64 5.03 -10.21
CA TRP A 32 -18.12 3.78 -9.67
C TRP A 32 -19.09 2.62 -9.79
N ALA A 33 -20.39 2.84 -9.63
CA ALA A 33 -21.42 1.82 -9.84
C ALA A 33 -21.39 1.31 -11.29
N ARG A 34 -21.20 2.20 -12.27
CA ARG A 34 -21.05 1.83 -13.68
C ARG A 34 -19.73 1.13 -13.96
N TYR A 35 -18.64 1.64 -13.38
CA TYR A 35 -17.30 1.06 -13.52
C TYR A 35 -17.24 -0.37 -12.97
N ALA A 36 -17.87 -0.63 -11.82
CA ALA A 36 -17.88 -1.93 -11.17
C ALA A 36 -18.51 -3.05 -12.02
N ARG A 37 -19.40 -2.69 -12.96
CA ARG A 37 -20.05 -3.62 -13.90
C ARG A 37 -19.22 -3.98 -15.14
N ARG A 38 -18.04 -3.38 -15.31
CA ARG A 38 -17.15 -3.71 -16.44
C ARG A 38 -16.62 -5.14 -16.30
N ALA A 39 -16.63 -5.88 -17.41
CA ALA A 39 -16.12 -7.25 -17.46
C ALA A 39 -14.61 -7.32 -17.19
N GLU A 40 -13.87 -6.39 -17.82
CA GLU A 40 -12.43 -6.28 -17.66
C GLU A 40 -12.09 -4.99 -16.92
N ARG A 41 -11.15 -5.10 -15.97
CA ARG A 41 -10.66 -3.99 -15.16
C ARG A 41 -9.13 -4.10 -15.09
N PRO A 42 -8.39 -2.99 -15.24
CA PRO A 42 -6.94 -3.01 -15.12
C PRO A 42 -6.47 -3.56 -13.76
N SER A 43 -5.36 -4.28 -13.79
CA SER A 43 -4.67 -4.79 -12.61
C SER A 43 -3.66 -3.76 -12.07
N TYR A 44 -3.11 -4.02 -10.88
CA TYR A 44 -2.03 -3.19 -10.33
C TYR A 44 -0.77 -3.21 -11.23
N GLN A 45 -0.52 -4.30 -11.97
CA GLN A 45 0.58 -4.36 -12.93
C GLN A 45 0.34 -3.44 -14.12
N ASP A 46 -0.92 -3.27 -14.56
CA ASP A 46 -1.27 -2.32 -15.61
C ASP A 46 -1.07 -0.88 -15.15
N GLU A 47 -1.41 -0.57 -13.88
CA GLU A 47 -1.10 0.74 -13.28
C GLU A 47 0.40 1.02 -13.32
N LEU A 48 1.22 0.11 -12.78
CA LEU A 48 2.67 0.29 -12.72
C LEU A 48 3.32 0.41 -14.10
N ARG A 49 2.87 -0.40 -15.07
CA ARG A 49 3.36 -0.32 -16.45
C ARG A 49 3.05 1.02 -17.11
N ARG A 50 1.86 1.60 -16.84
CA ARG A 50 1.53 2.95 -17.30
C ARG A 50 2.44 4.00 -16.66
N SER A 51 2.62 3.94 -15.33
CA SER A 51 3.51 4.87 -14.63
C SER A 51 4.97 4.79 -15.10
N LEU A 52 5.48 3.60 -15.41
CA LEU A 52 6.82 3.44 -15.98
C LEU A 52 6.91 3.98 -17.41
N ALA A 53 5.88 3.77 -18.23
CA ALA A 53 5.84 4.30 -19.59
C ALA A 53 5.83 5.84 -19.60
N ASP A 54 5.20 6.47 -18.60
CA ASP A 54 5.16 7.92 -18.43
C ASP A 54 6.54 8.55 -18.14
N LEU A 55 7.53 7.76 -17.70
CA LEU A 55 8.91 8.22 -17.48
C LEU A 55 9.78 8.19 -18.76
N VAL A 56 9.32 7.57 -19.84
CA VAL A 56 10.10 7.41 -21.09
C VAL A 56 10.21 8.71 -21.93
N PRO A 57 9.17 9.54 -22.07
CA PRO A 57 9.24 10.76 -22.87
C PRO A 57 10.28 11.77 -22.36
N THR A 58 10.67 12.72 -23.22
CA THR A 58 11.53 13.85 -22.84
C THR A 58 10.80 15.17 -23.10
N PRO A 59 10.43 15.94 -22.05
CA PRO A 59 10.62 15.64 -20.63
C PRO A 59 9.74 14.48 -20.12
N PRO A 60 10.14 13.81 -19.03
CA PRO A 60 9.34 12.74 -18.42
C PRO A 60 8.06 13.28 -17.80
N VAL A 61 7.01 12.46 -17.79
CA VAL A 61 5.73 12.76 -17.13
C VAL A 61 5.81 12.18 -15.71
N ALA A 62 6.30 12.98 -14.76
CA ALA A 62 6.50 12.55 -13.38
C ALA A 62 5.18 12.18 -12.67
N VAL A 63 4.09 12.88 -13.02
CA VAL A 63 2.74 12.65 -12.50
C VAL A 63 1.74 12.71 -13.65
N PRO A 64 0.78 11.78 -13.74
CA PRO A 64 -0.25 11.79 -14.78
C PRO A 64 -1.00 13.13 -14.86
N VAL A 65 -1.27 13.58 -16.09
CA VAL A 65 -1.94 14.87 -16.36
C VAL A 65 -3.40 14.89 -15.91
N GLN A 66 -4.04 13.72 -15.77
CA GLN A 66 -5.41 13.57 -15.31
C GLN A 66 -5.47 12.50 -14.23
N GLU A 67 -6.48 12.59 -13.36
CA GLU A 67 -6.72 11.52 -12.39
C GLU A 67 -7.20 10.25 -13.09
N SER A 68 -6.77 9.10 -12.56
CA SER A 68 -7.19 7.80 -13.04
C SER A 68 -8.70 7.60 -12.84
N GLY A 69 -9.37 7.16 -13.90
CA GLY A 69 -10.76 6.68 -13.85
C GLY A 69 -10.87 5.19 -13.50
N ASP A 70 -9.78 4.57 -13.05
CA ASP A 70 -9.71 3.15 -12.69
C ASP A 70 -9.72 2.96 -11.16
N ALA A 71 -10.23 1.80 -10.75
CA ALA A 71 -10.36 1.39 -9.37
C ALA A 71 -10.23 -0.12 -9.23
N PHE A 72 -9.79 -0.59 -8.06
CA PHE A 72 -10.01 -1.97 -7.65
C PHE A 72 -11.43 -2.13 -7.10
N VAL A 73 -12.07 -3.25 -7.40
CA VAL A 73 -13.46 -3.51 -7.03
C VAL A 73 -13.55 -4.90 -6.42
N LEU A 74 -14.28 -4.99 -5.32
CA LEU A 74 -14.58 -6.25 -4.63
C LEU A 74 -16.07 -6.31 -4.32
N GLU A 75 -16.59 -7.53 -4.23
CA GLU A 75 -17.90 -7.79 -3.65
C GLU A 75 -17.69 -8.54 -2.33
N VAL A 76 -18.29 -8.02 -1.27
CA VAL A 76 -18.23 -8.60 0.08
C VAL A 76 -19.67 -8.69 0.58
N ASP A 77 -20.15 -9.91 0.82
CA ASP A 77 -21.51 -10.18 1.28
C ASP A 77 -22.61 -9.48 0.44
N GLY A 78 -22.44 -9.49 -0.89
CA GLY A 78 -23.35 -8.85 -1.84
C GLY A 78 -23.22 -7.33 -1.93
N VAL A 79 -22.26 -6.71 -1.22
CA VAL A 79 -21.99 -5.27 -1.27
C VAL A 79 -20.77 -5.01 -2.14
N VAL A 80 -20.94 -4.19 -3.18
CA VAL A 80 -19.86 -3.70 -4.02
C VAL A 80 -19.06 -2.64 -3.25
N CYS A 81 -17.77 -2.90 -3.09
CA CYS A 81 -16.79 -2.00 -2.50
C CYS A 81 -15.73 -1.61 -3.53
N VAL A 82 -15.31 -0.35 -3.50
CA VAL A 82 -14.43 0.26 -4.50
C VAL A 82 -13.24 0.91 -3.81
N CYS A 83 -12.06 0.72 -4.40
CA CYS A 83 -10.80 1.33 -4.01
C CYS A 83 -10.25 2.10 -5.22
N PRO A 84 -10.58 3.39 -5.35
CA PRO A 84 -10.07 4.24 -6.43
C PRO A 84 -8.54 4.28 -6.45
N TRP A 85 -7.94 4.20 -7.63
CA TRP A 85 -6.48 4.20 -7.75
C TRP A 85 -5.85 5.51 -7.28
N ARG A 86 -6.50 6.65 -7.59
CA ARG A 86 -6.00 7.99 -7.32
C ARG A 86 -4.51 8.15 -7.69
N THR A 87 -4.11 7.60 -8.84
CA THR A 87 -2.71 7.50 -9.30
C THR A 87 -2.05 8.86 -9.37
N ARG A 88 -2.80 9.90 -9.73
CA ARG A 88 -2.26 11.27 -9.80
C ARG A 88 -1.89 11.80 -8.41
N LEU A 89 -2.82 11.70 -7.46
CA LEU A 89 -2.57 12.08 -6.06
C LEU A 89 -1.39 11.32 -5.47
N ARG A 90 -1.39 9.99 -5.63
CA ARG A 90 -0.31 9.14 -5.13
C ARG A 90 1.03 9.44 -5.81
N GLY A 91 1.02 9.83 -7.08
CA GLY A 91 2.22 10.26 -7.81
C GLY A 91 2.84 11.53 -7.21
N TRP A 92 2.02 12.52 -6.86
CA TRP A 92 2.52 13.72 -6.17
C TRP A 92 3.10 13.39 -4.80
N GLN A 93 2.41 12.58 -3.99
CA GLN A 93 2.91 12.16 -2.67
C GLN A 93 4.23 11.40 -2.79
N ALA A 94 4.35 10.48 -3.76
CA ALA A 94 5.59 9.74 -3.99
C ALA A 94 6.77 10.63 -4.43
N LEU A 95 6.50 11.77 -5.11
CA LEU A 95 7.55 12.71 -5.49
C LEU A 95 8.13 13.48 -4.30
N GLU A 96 7.35 13.70 -3.24
CA GLU A 96 7.82 14.37 -2.02
C GLU A 96 8.90 13.52 -1.32
N ASP A 97 8.68 12.20 -1.26
CA ASP A 97 9.60 11.26 -0.60
C ASP A 97 10.83 10.90 -1.47
N LEU A 98 10.77 11.13 -2.78
CA LEU A 98 11.77 10.65 -3.74
C LEU A 98 13.18 11.25 -3.52
N GLY A 99 13.24 12.45 -2.92
CA GLY A 99 14.50 13.13 -2.60
C GLY A 99 15.36 12.39 -1.59
N ASP A 100 14.74 11.63 -0.70
CA ASP A 100 15.42 10.84 0.33
C ASP A 100 15.83 9.45 -0.17
N GLU A 101 15.26 9.00 -1.30
CA GLU A 101 15.48 7.68 -1.86
C GLU A 101 16.63 7.60 -2.88
N LEU A 102 16.91 8.68 -3.61
CA LEU A 102 17.87 8.68 -4.71
C LEU A 102 18.97 9.74 -4.53
N PRO A 103 20.24 9.40 -4.83
CA PRO A 103 21.30 10.41 -4.89
C PRO A 103 20.93 11.55 -5.85
N PRO A 104 21.24 12.83 -5.52
CA PRO A 104 20.83 13.96 -6.33
C PRO A 104 21.17 13.88 -7.83
N PRO A 105 22.36 13.40 -8.25
CA PRO A 105 22.66 13.27 -9.68
C PRO A 105 21.77 12.25 -10.42
N VAL A 106 21.41 11.15 -9.76
CA VAL A 106 20.51 10.13 -10.32
C VAL A 106 19.10 10.71 -10.42
N LEU A 107 18.66 11.40 -9.36
CA LEU A 107 17.36 12.04 -9.33
C LEU A 107 17.22 13.10 -10.44
N ASP A 108 18.24 13.93 -10.66
CA ASP A 108 18.23 14.94 -11.71
C ASP A 108 18.25 14.35 -13.12
N ALA A 109 18.87 13.18 -13.30
CA ALA A 109 18.88 12.46 -14.58
C ALA A 109 17.51 11.85 -14.90
N VAL A 110 16.82 11.27 -13.91
CA VAL A 110 15.52 10.61 -14.10
C VAL A 110 14.37 11.62 -14.09
N LEU A 111 14.42 12.62 -13.21
CA LEU A 111 13.40 13.65 -13.04
C LEU A 111 14.08 15.01 -12.83
N PRO A 112 14.33 15.76 -13.93
CA PRO A 112 15.02 17.05 -13.87
C PRO A 112 14.38 18.01 -12.87
N PRO A 113 15.17 18.87 -12.18
CA PRO A 113 14.66 19.79 -11.16
C PRO A 113 13.48 20.66 -11.61
N VAL A 114 13.45 21.05 -12.90
CA VAL A 114 12.34 21.83 -13.47
C VAL A 114 11.02 21.06 -13.47
N VAL A 115 11.05 19.76 -13.77
CA VAL A 115 9.86 18.89 -13.76
C VAL A 115 9.37 18.70 -12.33
N ARG A 116 10.29 18.45 -11.39
CA ARG A 116 9.95 18.28 -9.95
C ARG A 116 9.32 19.55 -9.36
N ARG A 117 9.91 20.72 -9.62
CA ARG A 117 9.33 22.01 -9.17
C ARG A 117 7.96 22.27 -9.77
N GLN A 118 7.78 21.98 -11.05
CA GLN A 118 6.48 22.14 -11.71
C GLN A 118 5.43 21.21 -11.08
N ALA A 119 5.77 19.95 -10.85
CA ALA A 119 4.88 18.98 -10.22
C ALA A 119 4.47 19.40 -8.80
N ALA A 120 5.41 19.92 -7.99
CA ALA A 120 5.12 20.44 -6.65
C ALA A 120 4.14 21.63 -6.70
N LEU A 121 4.36 22.60 -7.61
CA LEU A 121 3.44 23.73 -7.79
C LEU A 121 2.06 23.30 -8.29
N ASP A 122 2.01 22.28 -9.16
CA ASP A 122 0.74 21.70 -9.62
C ASP A 122 -0.01 21.01 -8.47
N TYR A 123 0.73 20.32 -7.59
CA TYR A 123 0.16 19.67 -6.41
C TYR A 123 -0.44 20.70 -5.45
N GLU A 124 0.32 21.74 -5.08
CA GLU A 124 -0.15 22.81 -4.19
C GLU A 124 -1.45 23.45 -4.73
N ARG A 125 -1.47 23.78 -6.03
CA ARG A 125 -2.66 24.34 -6.69
C ARG A 125 -3.84 23.37 -6.71
N TRP A 126 -3.57 22.08 -6.85
CA TRP A 126 -4.61 21.07 -6.86
C TRP A 126 -5.17 20.84 -5.46
N LEU A 127 -4.32 20.74 -4.44
CA LEU A 127 -4.69 20.52 -3.05
C LEU A 127 -5.53 21.68 -2.52
N ALA A 128 -5.17 22.93 -2.87
CA ALA A 128 -5.97 24.11 -2.51
C ALA A 128 -7.42 24.06 -3.02
N ARG A 129 -7.69 23.30 -4.10
CA ARG A 129 -9.03 23.09 -4.66
C ARG A 129 -9.69 21.80 -4.18
N ASN A 130 -8.92 20.89 -3.58
CA ASN A 130 -9.36 19.57 -3.14
C ASN A 130 -8.83 19.29 -1.72
N PRO A 131 -9.21 20.10 -0.71
CA PRO A 131 -8.64 20.01 0.63
C PRO A 131 -8.94 18.67 1.32
N ASP A 132 -10.05 18.01 0.96
CA ASP A 132 -10.48 16.74 1.53
C ASP A 132 -10.00 15.51 0.72
N ALA A 133 -9.12 15.72 -0.25
CA ALA A 133 -8.62 14.62 -1.06
C ALA A 133 -7.71 13.70 -0.25
N ARG A 134 -7.97 12.39 -0.38
CA ARG A 134 -7.20 11.34 0.30
C ARG A 134 -6.85 10.20 -0.66
N PRO A 135 -5.73 9.49 -0.44
CA PRO A 135 -5.43 8.27 -1.18
C PRO A 135 -6.11 7.07 -0.52
N TRP A 136 -6.75 6.20 -1.31
CA TRP A 136 -7.30 4.91 -0.84
C TRP A 136 -6.22 3.82 -0.74
N ILE A 137 -5.02 4.10 -1.23
CA ILE A 137 -3.92 3.15 -1.36
C ILE A 137 -2.66 3.79 -0.80
N ARG A 138 -2.04 3.13 0.17
CA ARG A 138 -0.65 3.39 0.58
C ARG A 138 0.24 2.34 -0.07
N THR A 139 1.43 2.74 -0.50
CA THR A 139 2.37 1.89 -1.23
C THR A 139 3.70 1.86 -0.50
N ALA A 140 4.34 0.69 -0.46
CA ALA A 140 5.70 0.52 0.02
C ALA A 140 6.47 -0.30 -1.00
N THR A 141 7.76 -0.03 -1.17
CA THR A 141 8.61 -0.78 -2.09
C THR A 141 9.66 -1.59 -1.33
N TRP A 142 9.94 -2.81 -1.80
CA TRP A 142 10.95 -3.71 -1.24
C TRP A 142 10.75 -4.07 0.24
N GLN A 143 9.56 -3.85 0.78
CA GLN A 143 9.17 -4.20 2.14
C GLN A 143 7.65 -4.08 2.33
N VAL A 144 7.15 -4.72 3.39
CA VAL A 144 5.86 -4.37 4.01
C VAL A 144 6.14 -3.71 5.36
N PRO A 145 5.69 -2.47 5.59
CA PRO A 145 5.84 -1.80 6.89
C PRO A 145 5.20 -2.57 8.05
N LEU A 146 5.91 -2.69 9.18
CA LEU A 146 5.47 -3.48 10.34
C LEU A 146 4.13 -2.99 10.92
N ASN A 147 3.90 -1.68 10.91
CA ASN A 147 2.65 -1.06 11.33
C ASN A 147 1.44 -1.50 10.48
N TRP A 148 1.64 -1.99 9.26
CA TRP A 148 0.54 -2.52 8.43
C TRP A 148 0.09 -3.90 8.89
N PHE A 149 1.02 -4.74 9.37
CA PHE A 149 0.68 -6.07 9.92
C PHE A 149 -0.15 -5.98 11.19
N VAL A 150 -0.03 -4.89 11.97
CA VAL A 150 -0.89 -4.64 13.16
C VAL A 150 -2.38 -4.60 12.78
N LEU A 151 -2.71 -4.23 11.54
CA LEU A 151 -4.09 -4.06 11.11
C LEU A 151 -4.82 -5.38 10.93
N VAL A 152 -4.09 -6.48 10.69
CA VAL A 152 -4.63 -7.76 10.25
C VAL A 152 -4.29 -8.86 11.25
N ALA A 153 -5.05 -9.95 11.23
CA ALA A 153 -4.72 -11.18 11.94
C ALA A 153 -4.19 -12.23 10.96
N ASP A 154 -3.41 -13.18 11.47
CA ASP A 154 -2.78 -14.21 10.62
C ASP A 154 -3.83 -15.12 9.95
N GLU A 155 -4.96 -15.37 10.61
CA GLU A 155 -6.06 -16.16 10.07
C GLU A 155 -6.78 -15.47 8.89
N GLU A 156 -6.57 -14.16 8.72
CA GLU A 156 -7.11 -13.38 7.60
C GLU A 156 -6.23 -13.48 6.34
N ARG A 157 -5.10 -14.19 6.43
CA ARG A 157 -4.15 -14.45 5.35
C ARG A 157 -4.79 -15.33 4.27
N ARG A 158 -4.52 -14.99 3.02
CA ARG A 158 -4.76 -15.83 1.85
C ARG A 158 -3.50 -15.84 1.01
N TYR A 159 -2.96 -17.03 0.82
CA TYR A 159 -1.85 -17.28 -0.07
C TYR A 159 -2.27 -18.28 -1.14
N ASP A 160 -2.07 -17.90 -2.39
CA ASP A 160 -2.17 -18.78 -3.55
C ASP A 160 -0.83 -18.74 -4.27
N LYS A 161 -0.23 -19.92 -4.46
CA LYS A 161 1.06 -20.10 -5.16
C LYS A 161 0.97 -19.71 -6.64
N GLY A 162 -0.24 -19.55 -7.17
CA GLY A 162 -0.47 -19.33 -8.58
C GLY A 162 -0.18 -20.58 -9.40
N THR A 163 -0.36 -20.45 -10.71
CA THR A 163 -0.04 -21.46 -11.72
C THR A 163 0.74 -20.79 -12.85
N ALA A 164 1.06 -21.51 -13.92
CA ALA A 164 1.67 -20.91 -15.10
C ALA A 164 0.79 -19.80 -15.74
N GLU A 165 -0.53 -19.85 -15.52
CA GLU A 165 -1.51 -18.95 -16.13
C GLU A 165 -2.05 -17.91 -15.15
N VAL A 166 -1.92 -18.16 -13.84
CA VAL A 166 -2.46 -17.33 -12.76
C VAL A 166 -1.31 -16.86 -11.88
N SER A 167 -1.12 -15.54 -11.76
CA SER A 167 -0.08 -14.99 -10.90
C SER A 167 -0.27 -15.38 -9.42
N PRO A 168 0.82 -15.61 -8.67
CA PRO A 168 0.74 -15.82 -7.22
C PRO A 168 0.15 -14.60 -6.52
N VAL A 169 -0.50 -14.84 -5.39
CA VAL A 169 -1.10 -13.79 -4.55
C VAL A 169 -0.87 -14.12 -3.09
N LEU A 170 -0.37 -13.14 -2.33
CA LEU A 170 -0.39 -13.18 -0.87
C LEU A 170 -1.02 -11.88 -0.37
N ARG A 171 -2.12 -12.02 0.39
CA ARG A 171 -2.83 -10.87 0.94
C ARG A 171 -3.54 -11.19 2.24
N TYR A 172 -3.86 -10.16 2.98
CA TYR A 172 -4.72 -10.20 4.17
C TYR A 172 -5.90 -9.26 3.95
N ARG A 173 -7.09 -9.64 4.44
CA ARG A 173 -8.29 -8.81 4.34
C ARG A 173 -9.04 -8.78 5.65
N THR A 174 -9.36 -7.58 6.12
CA THR A 174 -10.03 -7.40 7.41
C THR A 174 -11.09 -6.29 7.34
N PRO A 175 -12.21 -6.42 8.07
CA PRO A 175 -13.16 -5.31 8.21
C PRO A 175 -12.49 -4.09 8.87
N MET A 176 -12.83 -2.88 8.42
CA MET A 176 -12.31 -1.61 8.95
C MET A 176 -12.44 -1.50 10.47
N VAL A 177 -13.56 -1.96 11.03
CA VAL A 177 -13.79 -1.96 12.49
C VAL A 177 -12.73 -2.80 13.24
N GLN A 178 -12.33 -3.95 12.69
CA GLN A 178 -11.31 -4.79 13.31
C GLN A 178 -9.92 -4.16 13.18
N ALA A 179 -9.58 -3.62 12.00
CA ALA A 179 -8.33 -2.89 11.81
C ALA A 179 -8.17 -1.75 12.83
N ARG A 180 -9.18 -0.87 12.94
CA ARG A 180 -9.17 0.25 13.91
C ARG A 180 -9.08 -0.23 15.35
N ARG A 181 -9.78 -1.33 15.71
CA ARG A 181 -9.71 -1.91 17.05
C ARG A 181 -8.31 -2.44 17.37
N ARG A 182 -7.64 -3.09 16.42
CA ARG A 182 -6.27 -3.59 16.58
C ARG A 182 -5.28 -2.43 16.74
N VAL A 183 -5.37 -1.39 15.89
CA VAL A 183 -4.59 -0.15 16.03
C VAL A 183 -4.74 0.45 17.42
N ALA A 184 -5.98 0.67 17.88
CA ALA A 184 -6.23 1.26 19.19
C ALA A 184 -5.68 0.41 20.35
N ARG A 185 -5.73 -0.92 20.24
CA ARG A 185 -5.15 -1.83 21.23
C ARG A 185 -3.63 -1.77 21.25
N ALA A 186 -3.01 -1.86 20.07
CA ALA A 186 -1.57 -1.81 19.93
C ALA A 186 -1.00 -0.46 20.38
N LEU A 187 -1.63 0.67 20.02
CA LEU A 187 -1.22 1.99 20.50
C LEU A 187 -1.30 2.13 22.03
N ARG A 188 -2.33 1.56 22.67
CA ARG A 188 -2.40 1.55 24.15
C ARG A 188 -1.24 0.77 24.75
N THR A 189 -0.99 -0.45 24.27
CA THR A 189 0.14 -1.25 24.73
C THR A 189 1.47 -0.53 24.52
N LEU A 190 1.74 -0.02 23.31
CA LEU A 190 2.99 0.66 23.01
C LEU A 190 3.24 1.88 23.90
N ARG A 191 2.21 2.70 24.15
CA ARG A 191 2.31 3.88 25.05
C ARG A 191 2.64 3.54 26.49
N GLU A 192 2.21 2.36 26.97
CA GLU A 192 2.44 1.90 28.34
C GLU A 192 3.82 1.23 28.50
N THR A 193 4.38 0.67 27.42
CA THR A 193 5.55 -0.23 27.51
C THR A 193 6.82 0.30 26.86
N VAL A 194 6.71 1.14 25.83
CA VAL A 194 7.86 1.63 25.04
C VAL A 194 7.83 3.15 25.01
N ALA A 195 9.00 3.79 25.12
CA ALA A 195 9.12 5.20 24.80
C ALA A 195 8.73 5.47 23.33
N GLU A 196 8.41 6.72 22.98
CA GLU A 196 8.09 7.12 21.61
C GLU A 196 9.09 6.56 20.59
N GLY A 197 8.61 6.18 19.40
CA GLY A 197 9.46 5.58 18.38
C GLY A 197 8.74 5.27 17.07
N PRO A 198 9.49 4.85 16.02
CA PRO A 198 8.99 4.80 14.64
C PRO A 198 7.77 3.90 14.44
N LEU A 199 7.66 2.80 15.20
CA LEU A 199 6.49 1.92 15.13
C LEU A 199 5.23 2.63 15.68
N THR A 200 5.36 3.36 16.79
CA THR A 200 4.26 4.11 17.39
C THR A 200 3.81 5.24 16.46
N ASP A 201 4.74 5.99 15.88
CA ASP A 201 4.45 7.09 14.95
C ASP A 201 3.79 6.56 13.67
N GLY A 202 4.34 5.50 13.08
CA GLY A 202 3.76 4.85 11.91
C GLY A 202 2.37 4.28 12.18
N LEU A 203 2.10 3.78 13.39
CA LEU A 203 0.79 3.27 13.77
C LEU A 203 -0.22 4.40 14.04
N LEU A 204 0.23 5.54 14.57
CA LEU A 204 -0.60 6.75 14.69
C LEU A 204 -1.00 7.28 13.33
N ASP A 205 -0.04 7.39 12.41
CA ASP A 205 -0.27 7.84 11.04
C ASP A 205 -1.26 6.94 10.28
N VAL A 206 -1.03 5.63 10.28
CA VAL A 206 -1.95 4.68 9.64
C VAL A 206 -3.32 4.69 10.34
N GLY A 207 -3.36 4.84 11.66
CA GLY A 207 -4.61 4.98 12.42
C GLY A 207 -5.44 6.18 11.97
N ARG A 208 -4.84 7.37 11.87
CA ARG A 208 -5.50 8.59 11.38
C ARG A 208 -6.00 8.43 9.95
N TRP A 209 -5.19 7.83 9.08
CA TRP A 209 -5.60 7.56 7.70
C TRP A 209 -6.82 6.64 7.66
N LEU A 210 -6.84 5.56 8.46
CA LEU A 210 -8.00 4.68 8.52
C LEU A 210 -9.27 5.40 8.98
N GLU A 211 -9.18 6.43 9.82
CA GLU A 211 -10.32 7.21 10.33
C GLU A 211 -11.05 7.99 9.23
N GLU A 212 -10.39 8.31 8.14
CA GLU A 212 -10.96 9.07 7.00
C GLU A 212 -11.99 8.28 6.18
N PHE A 213 -12.04 6.96 6.35
CA PHE A 213 -12.88 6.06 5.56
C PHE A 213 -14.16 5.64 6.29
N HIS A 214 -15.14 5.17 5.51
CA HIS A 214 -16.39 4.66 6.03
C HIS A 214 -16.18 3.40 6.93
N PRO A 215 -16.90 3.24 8.05
CA PRO A 215 -16.66 2.14 9.00
C PRO A 215 -17.02 0.74 8.46
N ARG A 216 -17.86 0.65 7.42
CA ARG A 216 -18.17 -0.60 6.69
C ARG A 216 -17.18 -0.93 5.56
N SER A 217 -16.06 -0.23 5.48
CA SER A 217 -15.02 -0.50 4.49
C SER A 217 -14.22 -1.76 4.85
N LEU A 218 -13.50 -2.28 3.87
CA LEU A 218 -12.54 -3.38 4.03
C LEU A 218 -11.13 -2.85 3.87
N VAL A 219 -10.21 -3.31 4.71
CA VAL A 219 -8.78 -3.04 4.60
C VAL A 219 -8.10 -4.28 4.02
N GLU A 220 -7.26 -4.10 3.01
CA GLU A 220 -6.46 -5.15 2.39
C GLU A 220 -4.98 -4.79 2.47
N LEU A 221 -4.19 -5.71 3.03
CA LEU A 221 -2.74 -5.71 2.85
C LEU A 221 -2.43 -6.69 1.73
N ASP A 222 -1.90 -6.20 0.61
CA ASP A 222 -1.54 -6.99 -0.57
C ASP A 222 -0.04 -6.91 -0.80
N TYR A 223 0.63 -8.07 -0.86
CA TYR A 223 2.07 -8.13 -1.16
C TYR A 223 2.36 -7.68 -2.59
N GLY A 224 1.34 -7.62 -3.46
CA GLY A 224 1.39 -6.95 -4.75
C GLY A 224 2.48 -7.54 -5.64
N GLY A 225 3.48 -6.73 -5.96
CA GLY A 225 4.64 -7.14 -6.75
C GLY A 225 5.57 -8.13 -6.02
N LEU A 226 5.67 -8.06 -4.69
CA LEU A 226 6.68 -8.82 -3.92
C LEU A 226 6.58 -10.32 -4.11
N VAL A 227 5.38 -10.84 -4.38
CA VAL A 227 5.13 -12.25 -4.69
C VAL A 227 5.89 -12.76 -5.91
N HIS A 228 6.37 -11.87 -6.78
CA HIS A 228 7.16 -12.21 -7.97
C HIS A 228 8.67 -12.26 -7.71
N VAL A 229 9.14 -11.74 -6.57
CA VAL A 229 10.58 -11.74 -6.20
C VAL A 229 10.86 -12.75 -5.10
N LEU A 230 9.90 -12.95 -4.19
CA LEU A 230 10.07 -13.84 -3.06
C LEU A 230 9.84 -15.30 -3.48
N PRO A 231 10.73 -16.23 -3.08
CA PRO A 231 10.51 -17.65 -3.28
C PRO A 231 9.19 -18.14 -2.68
N ALA A 232 8.54 -19.09 -3.34
CA ALA A 232 7.24 -19.59 -2.92
C ALA A 232 7.23 -20.17 -1.49
N GLY A 233 8.35 -20.76 -1.04
CA GLY A 233 8.51 -21.24 0.33
C GLY A 233 8.62 -20.10 1.35
N GLU A 234 9.38 -19.03 1.03
CA GLU A 234 9.44 -17.84 1.89
C GLU A 234 8.06 -17.19 2.04
N LEU A 235 7.27 -17.12 0.96
CA LEU A 235 5.90 -16.62 1.00
C LEU A 235 4.96 -17.54 1.79
N GLU A 236 5.11 -18.86 1.66
CA GLU A 236 4.31 -19.86 2.37
C GLU A 236 4.50 -19.77 3.88
N ASP A 237 5.76 -19.61 4.30
CA ASP A 237 6.18 -19.52 5.71
C ASP A 237 6.10 -18.09 6.27
N ASP A 238 5.72 -17.10 5.47
CA ASP A 238 5.54 -15.72 5.93
C ASP A 238 4.26 -15.57 6.75
N HIS A 239 4.47 -15.56 8.07
CA HIS A 239 3.50 -15.26 9.12
C HIS A 239 3.85 -13.97 9.89
N SER A 240 4.27 -12.92 9.17
CA SER A 240 4.64 -11.63 9.77
C SER A 240 3.51 -11.00 10.60
N ALA A 241 2.24 -11.24 10.25
CA ALA A 241 1.11 -10.81 11.05
C ALA A 241 1.08 -11.49 12.43
N ALA A 242 1.34 -12.80 12.49
CA ALA A 242 1.44 -13.55 13.74
C ALA A 242 2.62 -13.07 14.59
N ASP A 243 3.78 -12.86 13.99
CA ASP A 243 4.99 -12.37 14.69
C ASP A 243 4.75 -10.99 15.32
N VAL A 244 4.12 -10.05 14.58
CA VAL A 244 3.77 -8.72 15.13
C VAL A 244 2.76 -8.83 16.27
N ALA A 245 1.72 -9.66 16.12
CA ALA A 245 0.74 -9.88 17.18
C ALA A 245 1.38 -10.46 18.45
N ALA A 246 2.26 -11.46 18.29
CA ALA A 246 3.00 -12.08 19.39
C ALA A 246 3.91 -11.06 20.10
N GLY A 247 4.59 -10.19 19.35
CA GLY A 247 5.42 -9.12 19.92
C GLY A 247 4.62 -8.12 20.76
N ILE A 248 3.47 -7.66 20.24
CA ILE A 248 2.58 -6.74 20.98
C ILE A 248 2.00 -7.42 22.23
N ASP A 249 1.62 -8.70 22.13
CA ASP A 249 1.09 -9.45 23.26
C ASP A 249 2.15 -9.76 24.33
N ALA A 250 3.40 -9.98 23.94
CA ALA A 250 4.53 -10.10 24.85
C ALA A 250 4.79 -8.79 25.60
N LEU A 251 4.83 -7.65 24.89
CA LEU A 251 4.93 -6.32 25.52
C LEU A 251 3.81 -6.09 26.54
N ARG A 252 2.56 -6.43 26.21
CA ARG A 252 1.42 -6.29 27.13
C ARG A 252 1.58 -7.11 28.42
N ARG A 253 2.30 -8.24 28.36
CA ARG A 253 2.58 -9.10 29.53
C ARG A 253 3.85 -8.70 30.27
N GLY A 254 4.55 -7.64 29.84
CA GLY A 254 5.83 -7.22 30.41
C GLY A 254 7.01 -8.11 29.99
N ASP A 255 6.82 -8.96 28.98
CA ASP A 255 7.81 -9.92 28.49
C ASP A 255 8.62 -9.28 27.35
N GLY A 256 9.58 -8.43 27.72
CA GLY A 256 10.43 -7.70 26.77
C GLY A 256 11.35 -8.60 25.95
N GLU A 257 11.75 -9.75 26.49
CA GLU A 257 12.60 -10.72 25.80
C GLU A 257 11.84 -11.37 24.64
N ALA A 258 10.65 -11.93 24.89
CA ALA A 258 9.82 -12.51 23.84
C ALA A 258 9.40 -11.47 22.78
N ALA A 259 9.16 -10.22 23.21
CA ALA A 259 8.89 -9.11 22.28
C ALA A 259 10.10 -8.81 21.37
N GLY A 260 11.31 -8.80 21.94
CA GLY A 260 12.57 -8.62 21.21
C GLY A 260 12.83 -9.73 20.21
N GLU A 261 12.59 -10.99 20.57
CA GLU A 261 12.72 -12.14 19.66
C GLU A 261 11.74 -12.05 18.48
N ALA A 262 10.48 -11.71 18.74
CA ALA A 262 9.48 -11.53 17.68
C ALA A 262 9.87 -10.40 16.72
N TYR A 263 10.35 -9.27 17.26
CA TYR A 263 10.85 -8.17 16.46
C TYR A 263 12.09 -8.56 15.63
N ALA A 264 13.03 -9.31 16.21
CA ALA A 264 14.23 -9.77 15.52
C ALA A 264 13.90 -10.67 14.32
N ARG A 265 12.94 -11.60 14.46
CA ARG A 265 12.46 -12.45 13.34
C ARG A 265 11.91 -11.60 12.18
N LEU A 266 11.12 -10.57 12.49
CA LEU A 266 10.57 -9.66 11.48
C LEU A 266 11.67 -8.87 10.77
N VAL A 267 12.60 -8.29 11.53
CA VAL A 267 13.72 -7.51 10.97
C VAL A 267 14.58 -8.37 10.05
N GLU A 268 14.90 -9.60 10.46
CA GLU A 268 15.71 -10.50 9.65
C GLU A 268 14.99 -10.91 8.35
N ARG A 269 13.70 -11.26 8.43
CA ARG A 269 12.88 -11.56 7.24
C ARG A 269 12.87 -10.39 6.25
N TRP A 270 12.59 -9.18 6.71
CA TRP A 270 12.50 -8.00 5.85
C TRP A 270 13.85 -7.46 5.38
N ARG A 271 14.93 -7.70 6.13
CA ARG A 271 16.31 -7.43 5.68
C ARG A 271 16.61 -8.22 4.41
N ALA A 272 16.31 -9.52 4.38
CA ALA A 272 16.53 -10.35 3.19
C ALA A 272 15.76 -9.86 1.95
N VAL A 273 14.60 -9.21 2.13
CA VAL A 273 13.86 -8.58 1.01
C VAL A 273 14.54 -7.28 0.57
N ARG A 274 15.00 -6.45 1.51
CA ARG A 274 15.71 -5.20 1.20
C ARG A 274 17.06 -5.45 0.53
N ASP A 275 17.79 -6.50 0.90
CA ASP A 275 19.08 -6.84 0.27
C ASP A 275 18.92 -7.15 -1.22
N ARG A 276 17.74 -7.65 -1.63
CA ARG A 276 17.40 -7.84 -3.05
C ARG A 276 17.23 -6.51 -3.80
N ARG A 277 16.87 -5.40 -3.14
CA ARG A 277 16.89 -4.06 -3.75
C ARG A 277 18.31 -3.65 -4.11
N SER A 278 19.29 -3.92 -3.24
CA SER A 278 20.68 -3.53 -3.44
C SER A 278 21.42 -4.42 -4.46
N ALA A 279 20.92 -5.63 -4.70
CA ALA A 279 21.47 -6.57 -5.67
C ALA A 279 20.96 -6.36 -7.12
N ASN A 280 19.91 -5.54 -7.31
CA ASN A 280 19.32 -5.19 -8.60
C ASN A 280 19.60 -3.73 -8.96
#